data_AF-X6N4P1-F1
#
_entry.id   AF-X6N4P1-F1
#
_cell.length_a   1.000
_cell.length_b   1.000
_cell.length_c   1.000
_cell.angle_alpha   90.00
_cell.angle_beta   90.00
_cell.angle_gamma   90.00
#
_symmetry.space_group_name_H-M   'P 1'
#
loop_
_entity.id
_entity.type
_entity.pdbx_description
1 polymer ?
#
loop_
_entity_poly.entity_id
_entity_poly.type
_entity_poly.pdbx_seq_one_letter_code
_entity_poly.pdbx_strand_id
1 'polypeptide(L)'
;MPEENSVSNRSRGSRSRSRSASSSDGSEKNLKKIFSYIKWVYKVNQCKNGDNCLMKENCFNCHPNEKEGRRRQPLFKKEWNYDVKKSCDCTNKECKKWHNEIEKNYHPLRYKTKQCDHKNMKECEKGIYCWMYHHRWEERNPKKEIEEHKWISLDKEIGKELKPGDCPNEVKEWFQKMKGHDHSNKSLEFDSLVHF
;
A
#
# COMPACT_ATOMS: atom_id res chain seq x y z
N MET A 1 1.15 39.48 70.75
CA MET A 1 0.25 38.35 70.41
C MET A 1 0.53 37.97 68.97
N PRO A 2 0.99 36.75 68.68
CA PRO A 2 1.38 36.33 67.34
C PRO A 2 0.17 35.77 66.58
N GLU A 3 0.02 36.15 65.31
CA GLU A 3 -0.94 35.53 64.38
C GLU A 3 -0.23 34.41 63.59
N GLU A 4 -0.75 33.20 63.72
CA GLU A 4 -0.28 32.00 63.03
C GLU A 4 -0.95 31.89 61.65
N ASN A 5 -0.14 31.92 60.59
CA ASN A 5 -0.60 31.66 59.22
C ASN A 5 -0.37 30.19 58.85
N SER A 6 -1.47 29.47 58.61
CA SER A 6 -1.50 28.04 58.29
C SER A 6 -1.30 27.80 56.78
N VAL A 7 -0.22 27.09 56.44
CA VAL A 7 0.13 26.71 55.06
C VAL A 7 -0.52 25.34 54.75
N SER A 8 -1.45 25.31 53.80
CA SER A 8 -2.13 24.08 53.37
C SER A 8 -1.36 23.37 52.24
N ASN A 9 -0.86 22.17 52.53
CA ASN A 9 -0.20 21.27 51.57
C ASN A 9 -1.23 20.68 50.59
N ARG A 10 -1.09 20.95 49.28
CA ARG A 10 -1.85 20.28 48.21
C ARG A 10 -1.07 19.09 47.66
N SER A 11 -1.56 17.89 47.96
CA SER A 11 -1.03 16.61 47.50
C SER A 11 -1.09 16.47 45.97
N ARG A 12 0.07 16.30 45.33
CA ARG A 12 0.20 15.99 43.91
C ARG A 12 -0.17 14.51 43.67
N GLY A 13 -1.36 14.28 43.12
CA GLY A 13 -1.81 12.95 42.70
C GLY A 13 -1.03 12.45 41.48
N SER A 14 -0.22 11.41 41.68
CA SER A 14 0.49 10.66 40.64
C SER A 14 -0.52 9.94 39.75
N ARG A 15 -0.87 10.54 38.60
CA ARG A 15 -1.66 9.88 37.55
C ARG A 15 -0.77 8.88 36.81
N SER A 16 -0.82 7.63 37.25
CA SER A 16 -0.28 6.47 36.54
C SER A 16 -0.97 6.36 35.17
N ARG A 17 -0.31 6.87 34.13
CA ARG A 17 -0.73 6.66 32.73
C ARG A 17 -0.32 5.24 32.33
N SER A 18 -1.26 4.31 32.44
CA SER A 18 -1.17 2.99 31.83
C SER A 18 -0.97 3.16 30.32
N ARG A 19 0.27 3.04 29.85
CA ARG A 19 0.60 2.99 28.43
C ARG A 19 0.18 1.62 27.91
N SER A 20 -1.05 1.51 27.43
CA SER A 20 -1.47 0.39 26.59
C SER A 20 -0.61 0.44 25.33
N ALA A 21 0.42 -0.41 25.26
CA ALA A 21 1.24 -0.60 24.07
C ALA A 21 0.32 -1.19 22.99
N SER A 22 -0.13 -0.34 22.07
CA SER A 22 -1.05 -0.67 21.01
C SER A 22 -0.38 -1.63 20.02
N SER A 23 -0.86 -2.87 19.95
CA SER A 23 -0.46 -3.93 19.00
C SER A 23 -0.64 -3.58 17.51
N SER A 24 -1.10 -2.36 17.20
CA SER A 24 -1.37 -1.86 15.84
C SER A 24 -0.11 -1.57 15.03
N ASP A 25 1.02 -1.23 15.66
CA ASP A 25 2.24 -0.74 14.98
C ASP A 25 2.92 -1.81 14.08
N GLY A 26 2.76 -3.11 14.39
CA GLY A 26 3.30 -4.18 13.56
C GLY A 26 2.55 -4.37 12.24
N SER A 27 1.23 -4.22 12.26
CA SER A 27 0.37 -4.42 11.09
C SER A 27 0.56 -3.32 10.03
N GLU A 28 0.69 -2.07 10.47
CA GLU A 28 0.87 -0.91 9.59
C GLU A 28 2.20 -0.97 8.83
N LYS A 29 3.29 -1.32 9.52
CA LYS A 29 4.62 -1.48 8.91
C LYS A 29 4.60 -2.55 7.82
N ASN A 30 3.90 -3.65 8.05
CA ASN A 30 3.78 -4.71 7.06
C ASN A 30 2.99 -4.25 5.82
N LEU A 31 1.87 -3.55 6.01
CA LEU A 31 1.08 -3.01 4.89
C LEU A 31 1.87 -1.97 4.08
N LYS A 32 2.66 -1.10 4.71
CA LYS A 32 3.55 -0.17 4.00
C LYS A 32 4.55 -0.90 3.11
N LYS A 33 5.12 -2.02 3.56
CA LYS A 33 5.99 -2.87 2.72
C LYS A 33 5.22 -3.44 1.53
N ILE A 34 4.02 -3.97 1.75
CA ILE A 34 3.16 -4.51 0.68
C ILE A 34 2.78 -3.43 -0.34
N PHE A 35 2.41 -2.22 0.09
CA PHE A 35 2.10 -1.13 -0.82
C PHE A 35 3.32 -0.66 -1.61
N SER A 36 4.49 -0.61 -0.97
CA SER A 36 5.73 -0.32 -1.68
C SER A 36 5.99 -1.41 -2.73
N TYR A 37 5.81 -2.68 -2.38
CA TYR A 37 5.92 -3.79 -3.33
C TYR A 37 4.97 -3.63 -4.53
N ILE A 38 3.66 -3.48 -4.28
CA ILE A 38 2.63 -3.25 -5.31
C ILE A 38 3.01 -2.09 -6.23
N LYS A 39 3.45 -0.97 -5.67
CA LYS A 39 3.90 0.22 -6.41
C LYS A 39 4.94 -0.13 -7.48
N TRP A 40 5.82 -1.10 -7.26
CA TRP A 40 6.93 -1.40 -8.17
C TRP A 40 6.67 -2.52 -9.16
N VAL A 41 5.89 -3.51 -8.80
CA VAL A 41 5.82 -4.78 -9.55
C VAL A 41 4.42 -5.22 -9.93
N TYR A 42 3.38 -4.52 -9.47
CA TYR A 42 2.01 -4.82 -9.87
C TYR A 42 1.86 -4.76 -11.40
N LYS A 43 1.38 -5.87 -11.98
CA LYS A 43 1.17 -6.09 -13.43
C LYS A 43 2.44 -5.91 -14.29
N VAL A 44 3.63 -6.02 -13.69
CA VAL A 44 4.91 -5.92 -14.41
C VAL A 44 5.35 -7.26 -15.01
N ASN A 45 5.07 -8.36 -14.34
CA ASN A 45 5.43 -9.70 -14.81
C ASN A 45 4.22 -10.39 -15.46
N GLN A 46 4.50 -11.28 -16.40
CA GLN A 46 3.47 -12.13 -16.99
C GLN A 46 3.09 -13.27 -16.03
N CYS A 47 1.80 -13.57 -15.92
CA CYS A 47 1.35 -14.67 -15.09
C CYS A 47 1.76 -16.02 -15.69
N LYS A 48 2.32 -16.90 -14.86
CA LYS A 48 2.72 -18.26 -15.25
C LYS A 48 1.53 -19.15 -15.63
N ASN A 49 0.35 -18.89 -15.08
CA ASN A 49 -0.86 -19.65 -15.36
C ASN A 49 -1.57 -19.19 -16.65
N GLY A 50 -1.11 -18.10 -17.27
CA GLY A 50 -1.71 -17.54 -18.50
C GLY A 50 -3.23 -17.40 -18.41
N ASP A 51 -3.93 -17.91 -19.41
CA ASP A 51 -5.40 -17.86 -19.50
C ASP A 51 -6.11 -18.82 -18.53
N ASN A 52 -5.39 -19.72 -17.86
CA ASN A 52 -5.96 -20.63 -16.84
C ASN A 52 -5.90 -20.05 -15.42
N CYS A 53 -5.46 -18.80 -15.25
CA CYS A 53 -5.44 -18.17 -13.95
C CYS A 53 -6.87 -17.93 -13.43
N LEU A 54 -7.23 -18.55 -12.31
CA LEU A 54 -8.55 -18.38 -11.66
C LEU A 54 -8.80 -16.96 -11.13
N MET A 55 -7.75 -16.16 -11.03
CA MET A 55 -7.78 -14.81 -10.47
C MET A 55 -7.61 -13.75 -11.57
N LYS A 56 -8.12 -13.93 -12.80
CA LYS A 56 -7.83 -13.01 -13.95
C LYS A 56 -7.87 -11.53 -13.57
N GLU A 57 -9.03 -11.05 -13.14
CA GLU A 57 -9.26 -9.63 -12.83
C GLU A 57 -8.44 -9.13 -11.63
N ASN A 58 -8.14 -10.02 -10.69
CA ASN A 58 -7.41 -9.72 -9.45
C ASN A 58 -5.99 -10.29 -9.46
N CYS A 59 -5.44 -10.63 -10.64
CA CYS A 59 -4.14 -11.25 -10.70
C CYS A 59 -3.08 -10.17 -10.49
N PHE A 60 -2.12 -10.44 -9.62
CA PHE A 60 -0.99 -9.55 -9.42
C PHE A 60 -0.15 -9.35 -10.69
N ASN A 61 -0.08 -10.39 -11.52
CA ASN A 61 0.67 -10.42 -12.77
C ASN A 61 -0.24 -10.10 -13.96
N CYS A 62 0.33 -9.60 -15.05
CA CYS A 62 -0.43 -9.29 -16.26
C CYS A 62 -0.73 -10.56 -17.06
N HIS A 63 -1.87 -10.56 -17.75
CA HIS A 63 -2.23 -11.59 -18.72
C HIS A 63 -2.08 -11.07 -20.16
N PRO A 64 -1.66 -11.92 -21.12
CA PRO A 64 -1.39 -11.48 -22.50
C PRO A 64 -2.64 -10.90 -23.19
N ASN A 65 -3.83 -11.35 -22.79
CA ASN A 65 -5.11 -10.93 -23.35
C ASN A 65 -5.84 -9.85 -22.52
N GLU A 66 -5.21 -9.31 -21.47
CA GLU A 66 -5.81 -8.24 -20.67
C GLU A 66 -5.77 -6.91 -21.44
N LYS A 67 -6.92 -6.24 -21.51
CA LYS A 67 -7.08 -4.94 -22.18
C LYS A 67 -6.12 -3.87 -21.66
N GLU A 68 -5.82 -3.89 -20.35
CA GLU A 68 -4.92 -2.93 -19.73
C GLU A 68 -3.44 -3.24 -19.97
N GLY A 69 -3.11 -4.45 -20.45
CA GLY A 69 -1.77 -4.86 -20.85
C GLY A 69 -0.76 -4.95 -19.70
N ARG A 70 0.49 -5.22 -20.09
CA ARG A 70 1.63 -5.30 -19.15
C ARG A 70 2.10 -3.90 -18.77
N ARG A 71 2.27 -3.65 -17.48
CA ARG A 71 2.93 -2.45 -16.97
C ARG A 71 4.43 -2.56 -17.21
N ARG A 72 5.07 -1.53 -17.76
CA ARG A 72 6.54 -1.52 -17.84
C ARG A 72 7.15 -1.45 -16.44
N GLN A 73 8.22 -2.22 -16.25
CA GLN A 73 8.99 -2.14 -15.03
C GLN A 73 9.58 -0.74 -14.94
N PRO A 74 9.46 -0.10 -13.77
CA PRO A 74 10.19 1.12 -13.51
C PRO A 74 11.68 0.97 -13.73
N LEU A 75 12.29 1.87 -14.49
CA LEU A 75 13.74 1.95 -14.52
C LEU A 75 14.20 2.51 -13.17
N PHE A 76 14.81 1.68 -12.33
CA PHE A 76 15.38 2.07 -11.03
C PHE A 76 16.48 3.14 -11.13
N LYS A 77 16.95 3.45 -12.35
CA LYS A 77 17.99 4.45 -12.59
C LYS A 77 17.38 5.85 -12.68
N LYS A 78 17.42 6.58 -11.57
CA LYS A 78 17.36 8.05 -11.32
C LYS A 78 16.34 8.94 -12.05
N GLU A 79 15.75 8.52 -13.15
CA GLU A 79 14.82 9.31 -13.94
C GLU A 79 13.64 8.44 -14.29
N TRP A 80 12.59 8.55 -13.47
CA TRP A 80 11.25 8.20 -13.92
C TRP A 80 10.86 9.16 -15.01
N ASN A 81 11.21 8.78 -16.23
CA ASN A 81 11.30 9.71 -17.34
C ASN A 81 10.03 9.77 -18.15
N TYR A 82 8.90 9.22 -17.67
CA TYR A 82 7.65 9.35 -18.41
C TYR A 82 6.65 10.35 -17.81
N ASP A 83 6.20 11.24 -18.68
CA ASP A 83 5.27 12.31 -18.38
C ASP A 83 3.90 11.72 -18.02
N VAL A 84 3.51 11.82 -16.75
CA VAL A 84 2.20 11.39 -16.24
C VAL A 84 1.01 12.08 -16.93
N LYS A 85 1.25 13.12 -17.73
CA LYS A 85 0.22 13.85 -18.47
C LYS A 85 0.00 13.35 -19.90
N LYS A 86 0.87 12.49 -20.44
CA LYS A 86 0.83 12.09 -21.86
C LYS A 86 0.77 10.58 -22.03
N SER A 87 -0.20 10.10 -22.81
CA SER A 87 -0.25 8.71 -23.26
C SER A 87 0.53 8.48 -24.56
N CYS A 88 0.97 7.24 -24.79
CA CYS A 88 1.50 6.75 -26.06
C CYS A 88 1.05 5.31 -26.29
N ASP A 89 0.62 4.99 -27.50
CA ASP A 89 0.26 3.61 -27.88
C ASP A 89 1.45 2.86 -28.51
N CYS A 90 2.67 3.29 -28.21
CA CYS A 90 3.89 2.74 -28.78
C CYS A 90 4.39 1.52 -28.01
N THR A 91 5.13 0.64 -28.69
CA THR A 91 5.75 -0.55 -28.09
C THR A 91 7.17 -0.29 -27.59
N ASN A 92 7.67 0.94 -27.72
CA ASN A 92 9.02 1.31 -27.31
C ASN A 92 9.18 1.24 -25.78
N LYS A 93 10.10 0.39 -25.32
CA LYS A 93 10.40 0.23 -23.89
C LYS A 93 10.94 1.52 -23.25
N GLU A 94 11.63 2.35 -24.03
CA GLU A 94 12.23 3.62 -23.59
C GLU A 94 11.27 4.81 -23.70
N CYS A 95 10.01 4.59 -24.06
CA CYS A 95 9.04 5.65 -24.21
C CYS A 95 8.85 6.43 -22.89
N LYS A 96 8.93 7.76 -23.01
CA LYS A 96 8.75 8.76 -21.96
C LYS A 96 7.27 9.16 -21.74
N LYS A 97 6.32 8.30 -22.07
CA LYS A 97 4.87 8.51 -21.86
C LYS A 97 4.27 7.24 -21.28
N TRP A 98 3.14 7.32 -20.57
CA TRP A 98 2.47 6.10 -20.08
C TRP A 98 1.70 5.43 -21.22
N HIS A 99 1.61 4.10 -21.20
CA HIS A 99 0.95 3.32 -22.27
C HIS A 99 -0.44 2.83 -21.91
N ASN A 100 -0.75 2.75 -20.61
CA ASN A 100 -2.06 2.34 -20.11
C ASN A 100 -2.37 3.02 -18.77
N GLU A 101 -3.64 2.94 -18.35
CA GLU A 101 -4.07 3.52 -17.07
C GLU A 101 -3.38 2.88 -15.86
N ILE A 102 -2.97 1.61 -15.93
CA ILE A 102 -2.19 0.97 -14.87
C ILE A 102 -0.84 1.70 -14.68
N GLU A 103 -0.09 1.93 -15.76
CA GLU A 103 1.19 2.66 -15.71
C GLU A 103 1.03 4.04 -15.08
N LYS A 104 -0.06 4.74 -15.43
CA LYS A 104 -0.39 6.06 -14.89
C LYS A 104 -0.79 6.00 -13.42
N ASN A 105 -1.66 5.07 -13.02
CA ASN A 105 -2.22 4.99 -11.67
C ASN A 105 -1.20 4.48 -10.65
N TYR A 106 -0.39 3.50 -11.03
CA TYR A 106 0.69 2.98 -10.19
C TYR A 106 2.01 3.73 -10.41
N HIS A 107 2.00 4.80 -11.21
CA HIS A 107 3.16 5.69 -11.32
C HIS A 107 3.51 6.20 -9.93
N PRO A 108 4.79 6.24 -9.52
CA PRO A 108 5.08 6.52 -8.12
C PRO A 108 4.77 7.93 -7.68
N LEU A 109 4.72 8.89 -8.61
CA LEU A 109 4.24 10.25 -8.35
C LEU A 109 2.70 10.33 -8.18
N ARG A 110 1.95 9.26 -8.47
CA ARG A 110 0.48 9.20 -8.40
C ARG A 110 -0.04 8.14 -7.43
N TYR A 111 0.70 7.06 -7.25
CA TYR A 111 0.30 5.95 -6.39
C TYR A 111 0.20 6.40 -4.92
N LYS A 112 -0.98 6.18 -4.34
CA LYS A 112 -1.40 6.54 -2.98
C LYS A 112 -1.31 8.04 -2.66
N THR A 113 -1.48 8.91 -3.65
CA THR A 113 -1.49 10.37 -3.44
C THR A 113 -2.88 10.98 -3.39
N LYS A 114 -3.93 10.21 -3.70
CA LYS A 114 -5.34 10.62 -3.62
C LYS A 114 -6.12 9.66 -2.74
N GLN A 115 -7.10 10.19 -2.02
CA GLN A 115 -8.01 9.40 -1.20
C GLN A 115 -8.94 8.58 -2.09
N CYS A 116 -9.25 7.35 -1.68
CA CYS A 116 -10.29 6.55 -2.30
C CYS A 116 -11.68 7.02 -1.82
N ASP A 117 -12.68 6.95 -2.69
CA ASP A 117 -14.06 7.27 -2.32
C ASP A 117 -14.69 6.23 -1.38
N HIS A 118 -14.15 5.01 -1.34
CA HIS A 118 -14.58 3.95 -0.41
C HIS A 118 -13.98 4.19 0.97
N LYS A 119 -14.75 3.97 2.03
CA LYS A 119 -14.36 4.27 3.42
C LYS A 119 -13.15 3.46 3.88
N ASN A 120 -13.05 2.22 3.41
CA ASN A 120 -11.96 1.32 3.79
C ASN A 120 -11.62 0.36 2.63
N MET A 121 -10.49 -0.34 2.79
CA MET A 121 -9.99 -1.27 1.80
C MET A 121 -10.90 -2.49 1.58
N LYS A 122 -11.73 -2.87 2.57
CA LYS A 122 -12.64 -4.03 2.45
C LYS A 122 -13.80 -3.74 1.52
N GLU A 123 -14.28 -2.50 1.53
CA GLU A 123 -15.37 -2.02 0.66
C GLU A 123 -14.88 -1.64 -0.75
N CYS A 124 -13.58 -1.40 -0.92
CA CYS A 124 -13.02 -1.08 -2.22
C CYS A 124 -12.90 -2.33 -3.09
N GLU A 125 -13.49 -2.30 -4.30
CA GLU A 125 -13.37 -3.38 -5.29
C GLU A 125 -11.92 -3.71 -5.65
N LYS A 126 -11.02 -2.72 -5.60
CA LYS A 126 -9.59 -2.91 -5.86
C LYS A 126 -8.84 -3.44 -4.64
N GLY A 127 -9.44 -3.44 -3.46
CA GLY A 127 -8.87 -3.95 -2.22
C GLY A 127 -7.45 -3.41 -1.97
N ILE A 128 -6.54 -4.33 -1.66
CA ILE A 128 -5.12 -4.02 -1.42
C ILE A 128 -4.41 -3.44 -2.65
N TYR A 129 -4.92 -3.71 -3.84
CA TYR A 129 -4.37 -3.16 -5.08
C TYR A 129 -4.86 -1.74 -5.36
N CYS A 130 -5.80 -1.17 -4.60
CA CYS A 130 -6.26 0.19 -4.84
C CYS A 130 -5.09 1.18 -4.89
N TRP A 131 -4.97 1.91 -6.00
CA TRP A 131 -3.92 2.90 -6.20
C TRP A 131 -4.16 4.19 -5.41
N MET A 132 -5.35 4.36 -4.83
CA MET A 132 -5.72 5.45 -3.92
C MET A 132 -5.56 5.02 -2.46
N TYR A 133 -5.31 5.96 -1.55
CA TYR A 133 -5.18 5.66 -0.13
C TYR A 133 -6.55 5.54 0.55
N HIS A 134 -6.71 4.58 1.45
CA HIS A 134 -7.91 4.46 2.30
C HIS A 134 -7.69 5.04 3.69
N HIS A 135 -6.45 5.01 4.18
CA HIS A 135 -6.09 5.57 5.48
C HIS A 135 -4.97 6.61 5.32
N ARG A 136 -4.94 7.59 6.23
CA ARG A 136 -3.96 8.69 6.18
C ARG A 136 -2.51 8.21 6.28
N TRP A 137 -2.25 7.10 6.95
CA TRP A 137 -0.90 6.53 7.03
C TRP A 137 -0.43 5.88 5.72
N GLU A 138 -1.35 5.59 4.78
CA GLU A 138 -1.03 5.14 3.43
C GLU A 138 -0.72 6.31 2.49
N GLU A 139 -1.15 7.53 2.84
CA GLU A 139 -0.99 8.72 2.01
C GLU A 139 0.48 9.00 1.73
N ARG A 140 0.79 9.19 0.45
CA ARG A 140 2.14 9.48 -0.02
C ARG A 140 2.25 10.92 -0.47
N ASN A 141 3.38 11.53 -0.13
CA ASN A 141 3.79 12.82 -0.66
C ASN A 141 5.08 12.64 -1.47
N PRO A 142 4.98 12.41 -2.79
CA PRO A 142 6.14 12.11 -3.62
C PRO A 142 7.19 13.21 -3.61
N LYS A 143 6.78 14.49 -3.53
CA LYS A 143 7.71 15.63 -3.48
C LYS A 143 8.62 15.52 -2.25
N LYS A 144 8.01 15.33 -1.08
CA LYS A 144 8.73 15.16 0.19
C LYS A 144 9.61 13.90 0.16
N GLU A 145 9.11 12.79 -0.34
CA GLU A 145 9.92 11.57 -0.43
C GLU A 145 11.16 11.75 -1.32
N ILE A 146 11.03 12.51 -2.43
CA ILE A 146 12.14 12.80 -3.37
C ILE A 146 13.19 13.66 -2.67
N GLU A 147 12.76 14.73 -2.00
CA GLU A 147 13.63 15.63 -1.23
C GLU A 147 14.40 14.88 -0.12
N GLU A 148 13.75 13.93 0.54
CA GLU A 148 14.35 13.13 1.61
C GLU A 148 15.18 11.95 1.09
N HIS A 149 15.31 11.76 -0.23
CA HIS A 149 15.97 10.61 -0.87
C HIS A 149 15.48 9.22 -0.39
N LYS A 150 14.31 9.15 0.27
CA LYS A 150 13.81 7.92 0.93
C LYS A 150 13.48 6.79 -0.04
N TRP A 151 13.21 7.13 -1.31
CA TRP A 151 13.00 6.17 -2.39
C TRP A 151 14.16 5.19 -2.55
N ILE A 152 15.40 5.66 -2.42
CA ILE A 152 16.56 4.90 -2.85
C ILE A 152 16.83 3.70 -1.94
N SER A 153 16.52 3.81 -0.64
CA SER A 153 16.89 2.81 0.36
C SER A 153 15.91 1.64 0.38
N LEU A 154 14.61 1.92 0.53
CA LEU A 154 13.59 0.88 0.63
C LEU A 154 13.40 0.14 -0.71
N ASP A 155 13.51 0.85 -1.83
CA ASP A 155 13.30 0.27 -3.14
C ASP A 155 14.50 -0.60 -3.60
N LYS A 156 15.71 -0.34 -3.06
CA LYS A 156 16.88 -1.23 -3.25
C LYS A 156 16.74 -2.55 -2.51
N GLU A 157 16.15 -2.55 -1.32
CA GLU A 157 15.92 -3.78 -0.56
C GLU A 157 14.83 -4.61 -1.21
N ILE A 158 13.69 -3.97 -1.52
CA ILE A 158 12.58 -4.61 -2.22
C ILE A 158 13.08 -5.14 -3.58
N GLY A 159 13.83 -4.38 -4.39
CA GLY A 159 14.32 -4.88 -5.67
C GLY A 159 15.21 -6.13 -5.62
N LYS A 160 15.89 -6.42 -4.50
CA LYS A 160 16.77 -7.59 -4.34
C LYS A 160 16.02 -8.88 -4.01
N GLU A 161 14.88 -8.78 -3.33
CA GLU A 161 14.13 -9.94 -2.83
C GLU A 161 13.14 -10.50 -3.87
N LEU A 162 12.97 -9.83 -5.00
CA LEU A 162 11.87 -10.13 -5.92
C LEU A 162 12.31 -10.98 -7.09
N LYS A 163 12.01 -12.27 -6.99
CA LYS A 163 12.04 -13.18 -8.13
C LYS A 163 10.87 -12.87 -9.07
N PRO A 164 11.11 -12.64 -10.37
CA PRO A 164 10.04 -12.40 -11.34
C PRO A 164 9.03 -13.55 -11.38
N GLY A 165 7.74 -13.21 -11.34
CA GLY A 165 6.65 -14.13 -11.67
C GLY A 165 6.04 -14.92 -10.52
N ASP A 166 6.54 -14.81 -9.29
CA ASP A 166 5.86 -15.35 -8.11
C ASP A 166 5.02 -14.25 -7.44
N CYS A 167 3.71 -14.50 -7.29
CA CYS A 167 2.87 -13.66 -6.45
C CYS A 167 3.30 -13.91 -5.00
N PRO A 168 3.66 -12.87 -4.21
CA PRO A 168 4.12 -13.05 -2.84
C PRO A 168 3.11 -13.83 -2.03
N ASN A 169 3.59 -14.71 -1.18
CA ASN A 169 2.71 -15.52 -0.35
C ASN A 169 1.87 -14.64 0.57
N GLU A 170 2.39 -13.51 1.04
CA GLU A 170 1.67 -12.53 1.85
C GLU A 170 0.47 -11.93 1.11
N VAL A 171 0.64 -11.65 -0.19
CA VAL A 171 -0.45 -11.17 -1.04
C VAL A 171 -1.47 -12.28 -1.26
N LYS A 172 -1.01 -13.51 -1.54
CA LYS A 172 -1.91 -14.68 -1.69
C LYS A 172 -2.70 -14.97 -0.42
N GLU A 173 -2.04 -15.00 0.73
CA GLU A 173 -2.63 -15.23 2.05
C GLU A 173 -3.64 -14.15 2.40
N TRP A 174 -3.35 -12.89 2.06
CA TRP A 174 -4.31 -11.80 2.23
C TRP A 174 -5.58 -12.05 1.41
N PHE A 175 -5.44 -12.43 0.13
CA PHE A 175 -6.59 -12.79 -0.71
C PHE A 175 -7.35 -14.00 -0.19
N GLN A 176 -6.65 -15.02 0.31
CA GLN A 176 -7.28 -16.20 0.89
C GLN A 176 -8.04 -15.87 2.18
N LYS A 177 -7.49 -15.02 3.05
CA LYS A 177 -8.16 -14.55 4.28
C LYS A 177 -9.39 -13.70 3.97
N MET A 178 -9.33 -12.87 2.93
CA MET A 178 -10.48 -12.07 2.49
C MET A 178 -11.58 -12.92 1.85
N LYS A 179 -11.22 -13.96 1.08
CA LYS A 179 -12.18 -14.86 0.43
C LYS A 179 -12.75 -15.94 1.35
N GLY A 180 -12.00 -16.35 2.39
CA GLY A 180 -12.44 -17.37 3.36
C GLY A 180 -13.49 -16.89 4.36
N HIS A 181 -13.96 -15.65 4.24
CA HIS A 181 -14.97 -15.05 5.11
C HIS A 181 -16.40 -15.13 4.57
N ASP A 182 -16.64 -15.94 3.52
CA ASP A 182 -17.99 -16.21 3.03
C ASP A 182 -18.30 -17.72 3.10
N HIS A 183 -19.42 -18.04 3.77
CA HIS A 183 -20.11 -19.34 3.93
C HIS A 183 -19.93 -20.22 5.17
N SER A 184 -19.32 -19.78 6.28
CA SER A 184 -19.67 -20.38 7.58
C SER A 184 -20.02 -19.32 8.60
N ASN A 185 -21.27 -19.38 9.04
CA ASN A 185 -21.98 -18.48 9.92
C ASN A 185 -21.35 -18.43 11.33
N LYS A 186 -20.15 -17.86 11.44
CA LYS A 186 -19.54 -17.46 12.70
C LYS A 186 -19.07 -16.02 12.55
N SER A 187 -19.92 -15.13 13.02
CA SER A 187 -19.58 -13.79 13.48
C SER A 187 -18.41 -13.89 14.47
N LEU A 188 -17.18 -13.90 13.96
CA LEU A 188 -16.02 -13.53 14.75
C LEU A 188 -15.87 -12.02 14.59
N GLU A 189 -16.16 -11.32 15.69
CA GLU A 189 -15.95 -9.90 15.86
C GLU A 189 -14.52 -9.52 15.42
N PHE A 190 -14.43 -8.91 14.25
CA PHE A 190 -13.20 -8.30 13.73
C PHE A 190 -13.06 -6.84 14.19
N ASP A 191 -13.85 -6.43 15.19
CA ASP A 191 -13.91 -5.07 15.75
C ASP A 191 -12.65 -4.69 16.53
N SER A 192 -11.71 -5.60 16.73
CA SER A 192 -10.44 -5.32 17.42
C SER A 192 -9.30 -4.84 16.52
N LEU A 193 -9.45 -4.82 15.18
CA LEU A 193 -8.35 -4.45 14.27
C LEU A 193 -8.63 -3.25 13.34
N VAL A 194 -9.86 -2.74 13.23
CA VAL A 194 -10.15 -1.62 12.29
C VAL A 194 -11.26 -0.66 12.77
N HIS A 195 -11.42 -0.44 14.08
CA HIS A 195 -12.16 0.75 14.55
C HIS A 195 -11.22 1.95 14.63
N PHE A 196 -11.09 2.65 13.50
CA PHE A 196 -10.65 4.04 13.39
C PHE A 196 -11.58 4.79 12.43
#